data_AF-A0A078BG91-F1
#
_entry.id   AF-A0A078BG91-F1
#
_cell.length_a   1.000
_cell.length_b   1.000
_cell.length_c   1.000
_cell.angle_alpha   90.00
_cell.angle_beta   90.00
_cell.angle_gamma   90.00
#
_symmetry.space_group_name_H-M   'P 1'
#
loop_
_entity.id
_entity.type
_entity.pdbx_description
1 polymer ?
#
loop_
_entity_poly.entity_id
_entity_poly.type
_entity_poly.pdbx_seq_one_letter_code
_entity_poly.pdbx_strand_id
1 'polypeptide(L)'
;MSEPTHPYRDLARLAAAASRLLLNPPDRDTLAALESDAGVTLDAAQARQDFYDHLCIAQSGCFLPPVAHVLAQARQTDAFWHFATPRHDGGDALMPWYDAAGFDPSSLPADPFLSGSNRPLDHVGVLLAFLSMLLDAAQDDEADRILIGEFLGEHLQPWADTFAHLLSCSASPYIALLGSMLGDLFTTVRAAIVPIAPAAIGARPKVIPIQPGIGS
;
A
#
# COMPACT_ATOMS: atom_id res chain seq x y z
N MET A 1 -7.20 34.60 7.03
CA MET A 1 -6.09 33.68 7.29
C MET A 1 -6.42 32.41 6.52
N SER A 2 -5.73 32.15 5.42
CA SER A 2 -5.89 30.89 4.69
C SER A 2 -5.34 29.77 5.56
N GLU A 3 -6.08 28.67 5.73
CA GLU A 3 -5.51 27.48 6.34
C GLU A 3 -4.22 27.11 5.59
N PRO A 4 -3.15 26.70 6.30
CA PRO A 4 -1.97 26.16 5.63
C PRO A 4 -2.42 24.97 4.78
N THR A 5 -2.22 25.06 3.47
CA THR A 5 -2.53 23.98 2.54
C THR A 5 -1.66 22.79 2.91
N HIS A 6 -2.26 21.74 3.48
CA HIS A 6 -1.54 20.55 3.86
C HIS A 6 -0.93 19.89 2.60
N PRO A 7 0.41 19.88 2.47
CA PRO A 7 1.12 19.75 1.19
C PRO A 7 0.87 18.41 0.49
N TYR A 8 0.62 17.36 1.29
CA TYR A 8 0.42 16.01 0.79
C TYR A 8 -0.98 15.45 1.08
N ARG A 9 -1.96 16.30 1.40
CA ARG A 9 -3.30 15.85 1.86
C ARG A 9 -3.99 14.92 0.87
N ASP A 10 -3.93 15.27 -0.42
CA ASP A 10 -4.58 14.47 -1.45
C ASP A 10 -3.84 13.15 -1.67
N LEU A 11 -2.50 13.14 -1.61
CA LEU A 11 -1.72 11.91 -1.65
C LEU A 11 -1.98 11.00 -0.46
N ALA A 12 -2.11 11.56 0.75
CA ALA A 12 -2.49 10.81 1.94
C ALA A 12 -3.86 10.15 1.75
N ARG A 13 -4.86 10.90 1.26
CA ARG A 13 -6.20 10.35 0.96
C ARG A 13 -6.17 9.24 -0.07
N LEU A 14 -5.39 9.39 -1.14
CA LEU A 14 -5.24 8.36 -2.17
C LEU A 14 -4.56 7.10 -1.61
N ALA A 15 -3.52 7.25 -0.80
CA ALA A 15 -2.87 6.12 -0.11
C ALA A 15 -3.82 5.40 0.87
N ALA A 16 -4.63 6.15 1.62
CA ALA A 16 -5.66 5.58 2.49
C ALA A 16 -6.75 4.83 1.70
N ALA A 17 -7.20 5.38 0.57
CA ALA A 17 -8.18 4.73 -0.29
C ALA A 17 -7.62 3.42 -0.89
N ALA A 18 -6.40 3.46 -1.41
CA ALA A 18 -5.71 2.28 -1.93
C ALA A 18 -5.49 1.21 -0.85
N SER A 19 -5.12 1.62 0.37
CA SER A 19 -5.04 0.72 1.52
C SER A 19 -6.36 -0.01 1.78
N ARG A 20 -7.49 0.72 1.80
CA ARG A 20 -8.82 0.14 2.04
C ARG A 20 -9.20 -0.87 0.97
N LEU A 21 -8.95 -0.55 -0.31
CA LEU A 21 -9.23 -1.42 -1.46
C LEU A 21 -8.40 -2.71 -1.48
N LEU A 22 -7.23 -2.70 -0.84
CA LEU A 22 -6.36 -3.87 -0.70
C LEU A 22 -6.62 -4.68 0.57
N LEU A 23 -7.31 -4.11 1.56
CA LEU A 23 -7.63 -4.77 2.83
C LEU A 23 -9.08 -5.24 2.91
N ASN A 24 -9.96 -4.73 2.04
CA ASN A 24 -11.40 -4.99 2.08
C ASN A 24 -11.95 -5.18 0.66
N PRO A 25 -12.94 -6.07 0.48
CA PRO A 25 -13.68 -6.12 -0.76
C PRO A 25 -14.40 -4.78 -0.99
N PRO A 26 -14.53 -4.34 -2.25
CA PRO A 26 -15.16 -3.05 -2.55
C PRO A 26 -16.65 -3.09 -2.19
N ASP A 27 -17.15 -2.01 -1.59
CA ASP A 27 -18.58 -1.79 -1.39
C ASP A 27 -19.20 -1.04 -2.58
N ARG A 28 -20.52 -0.84 -2.54
CA ARG A 28 -21.25 -0.19 -3.65
C ARG A 28 -20.81 1.24 -3.89
N ASP A 29 -20.56 2.00 -2.83
CA ASP A 29 -20.19 3.42 -2.95
C ASP A 29 -18.78 3.55 -3.53
N THR A 30 -17.87 2.67 -3.11
CA THR A 30 -16.52 2.56 -3.66
C THR A 30 -16.56 2.20 -5.13
N LEU A 31 -17.34 1.20 -5.54
CA LEU A 31 -17.48 0.83 -6.95
C LEU A 31 -18.06 1.98 -7.78
N ALA A 32 -19.11 2.65 -7.31
CA ALA A 32 -19.72 3.77 -8.02
C ALA A 32 -18.71 4.91 -8.27
N ALA A 33 -17.84 5.19 -7.29
CA ALA A 33 -16.76 6.17 -7.46
C ALA A 33 -15.75 5.73 -8.53
N LEU A 34 -15.36 4.45 -8.52
CA LEU A 34 -14.45 3.87 -9.51
C LEU A 34 -15.04 3.87 -10.93
N GLU A 35 -16.30 3.49 -11.08
CA GLU A 35 -17.01 3.51 -12.36
C GLU A 35 -17.09 4.92 -12.95
N SER A 36 -17.39 5.91 -12.11
CA SER A 36 -17.49 7.31 -12.52
C SER A 36 -16.16 7.88 -13.01
N ASP A 37 -15.04 7.47 -12.40
CA ASP A 37 -13.71 7.95 -12.76
C ASP A 37 -13.16 7.25 -14.00
N ALA A 38 -13.30 5.91 -14.05
CA ALA A 38 -12.75 5.09 -15.12
C ALA A 38 -13.65 4.98 -16.37
N GLY A 39 -14.93 5.36 -16.27
CA GLY A 39 -15.89 5.24 -17.37
C GLY A 39 -16.21 3.78 -17.73
N VAL A 40 -16.09 2.87 -16.78
CA VAL A 40 -16.36 1.43 -16.94
C VAL A 40 -17.51 1.00 -16.03
N THR A 41 -18.21 -0.07 -16.40
CA THR A 41 -19.22 -0.70 -15.53
C THR A 41 -18.59 -1.89 -14.81
N LEU A 42 -18.76 -1.94 -13.49
CA LEU A 42 -18.25 -2.99 -12.61
C LEU A 42 -19.42 -3.76 -12.01
N ASP A 43 -19.47 -5.07 -12.26
CA ASP A 43 -20.42 -5.92 -11.54
C ASP A 43 -19.97 -6.08 -10.07
N ALA A 44 -20.82 -5.69 -9.13
CA ALA A 44 -20.45 -5.64 -7.72
C ALA A 44 -20.18 -7.03 -7.11
N ALA A 45 -20.92 -8.06 -7.55
CA ALA A 45 -20.70 -9.41 -7.06
C ALA A 45 -19.37 -9.97 -7.59
N GLN A 46 -19.09 -9.73 -8.88
CA GLN A 46 -17.85 -10.15 -9.52
C GLN A 46 -16.65 -9.39 -8.96
N ALA A 47 -16.71 -8.07 -8.78
CA ALA A 47 -15.61 -7.28 -8.21
C ALA A 47 -15.26 -7.75 -6.78
N ARG A 48 -16.28 -8.09 -5.97
CA ARG A 48 -16.09 -8.70 -4.66
C ARG A 48 -15.42 -10.07 -4.75
N GLN A 49 -15.84 -10.92 -5.68
CA GLN A 49 -15.24 -12.23 -5.88
C GLN A 49 -13.78 -12.11 -6.35
N ASP A 50 -13.51 -11.20 -7.29
CA ASP A 50 -12.20 -10.94 -7.84
C ASP A 50 -11.22 -10.43 -6.77
N PHE A 51 -11.69 -9.60 -5.82
CA PHE A 51 -10.90 -9.22 -4.64
C PHE A 51 -10.41 -10.46 -3.88
N TYR A 52 -11.30 -11.41 -3.57
CA TYR A 52 -10.91 -12.61 -2.84
C TYR A 52 -9.97 -13.49 -3.64
N ASP A 53 -10.29 -13.72 -4.92
CA ASP A 53 -9.52 -14.62 -5.78
C ASP A 53 -8.11 -14.09 -6.09
N HIS A 54 -7.92 -12.77 -6.19
CA HIS A 54 -6.62 -12.19 -6.50
C HIS A 54 -5.81 -11.84 -5.25
N LEU A 55 -6.44 -11.45 -4.14
CA LEU A 55 -5.73 -10.85 -3.00
C LEU A 55 -5.80 -11.66 -1.70
N CYS A 56 -6.72 -12.63 -1.58
CA CYS A 56 -6.94 -13.34 -0.31
C CYS A 56 -6.70 -14.85 -0.40
N ILE A 57 -7.15 -15.50 -1.47
CA ILE A 57 -7.20 -16.97 -1.55
C ILE A 57 -5.96 -17.50 -2.29
N ALA A 58 -4.97 -17.96 -1.54
CA ALA A 58 -3.70 -18.47 -2.10
C ALA A 58 -3.86 -19.66 -3.07
N GLN A 59 -4.97 -20.41 -2.99
CA GLN A 59 -5.28 -21.53 -3.88
C GLN A 59 -5.92 -21.09 -5.20
N SER A 60 -6.27 -19.81 -5.35
CA SER A 60 -6.81 -19.28 -6.60
C SER A 60 -5.73 -19.25 -7.67
N GLY A 61 -6.10 -19.58 -8.91
CA GLY A 61 -5.19 -19.54 -10.06
C GLY A 61 -4.75 -18.13 -10.49
N CYS A 62 -5.41 -17.09 -9.98
CA CYS A 62 -5.07 -15.68 -10.22
C CYS A 62 -4.54 -14.96 -8.98
N PHE A 63 -4.23 -15.69 -7.91
CA PHE A 63 -3.73 -15.11 -6.67
C PHE A 63 -2.38 -14.41 -6.88
N LEU A 64 -2.28 -13.18 -6.36
CA LEU A 64 -1.07 -12.38 -6.30
C LEU A 64 -0.80 -12.05 -4.83
N PRO A 65 0.32 -12.50 -4.24
CA PRO A 65 0.57 -12.30 -2.82
C PRO A 65 0.81 -10.81 -2.53
N PRO A 66 -0.07 -10.11 -1.79
CA PRO A 66 0.07 -8.67 -1.53
C PRO A 66 1.03 -8.41 -0.37
N VAL A 67 2.25 -8.96 -0.45
CA VAL A 67 3.25 -8.96 0.63
C VAL A 67 4.60 -8.48 0.07
N ALA A 68 5.13 -7.39 0.62
CA ALA A 68 6.28 -6.69 0.05
C ALA A 68 7.52 -7.58 -0.11
N HIS A 69 7.92 -8.34 0.90
CA HIS A 69 9.12 -9.17 0.84
C HIS A 69 9.01 -10.32 -0.17
N VAL A 70 7.78 -10.77 -0.46
CA VAL A 70 7.48 -11.79 -1.48
C VAL A 70 7.55 -11.15 -2.87
N LEU A 71 6.90 -10.01 -3.03
CA LEU A 71 6.85 -9.27 -4.29
C LEU A 71 8.23 -8.74 -4.71
N ALA A 72 9.06 -8.30 -3.76
CA ALA A 72 10.43 -7.85 -4.02
C ALA A 72 11.34 -8.97 -4.56
N GLN A 73 10.93 -10.23 -4.38
CA GLN A 73 11.62 -11.42 -4.89
C GLN A 73 10.90 -12.04 -6.08
N ALA A 74 9.85 -11.40 -6.60
CA ALA A 74 9.11 -11.90 -7.75
C ALA A 74 10.02 -12.01 -8.97
N ARG A 75 9.94 -13.15 -9.66
CA ARG A 75 10.72 -13.41 -10.88
C ARG A 75 9.79 -13.81 -11.99
N GLN A 76 9.88 -13.10 -13.11
CA GLN A 76 9.27 -13.54 -14.35
C GLN A 76 10.16 -14.60 -15.00
N THR A 77 9.59 -15.74 -15.34
CA THR A 77 10.14 -16.70 -16.30
C THR A 77 9.35 -16.60 -17.61
N ASP A 78 9.78 -17.31 -18.67
CA ASP A 78 9.23 -17.16 -20.02
C ASP A 78 7.69 -17.24 -20.12
N ALA A 79 7.02 -17.96 -19.21
CA ALA A 79 5.56 -18.11 -19.21
C ALA A 79 4.85 -17.74 -17.90
N PHE A 80 5.56 -17.59 -16.78
CA PHE A 80 4.91 -17.43 -15.46
C PHE A 80 5.67 -16.49 -14.53
N TRP A 81 4.93 -15.88 -13.61
CA TRP A 81 5.50 -15.19 -12.45
C TRP A 81 5.68 -16.18 -11.31
N HIS A 82 6.88 -16.17 -10.73
CA HIS A 82 7.22 -16.96 -9.57
C HIS A 82 7.38 -16.06 -8.35
N PHE A 83 6.68 -16.42 -7.28
CA PHE A 83 6.75 -15.74 -5.99
C PHE A 83 7.44 -16.65 -4.98
N ALA A 84 8.30 -16.07 -4.13
CA ALA A 84 8.92 -16.80 -3.05
C ALA A 84 7.87 -17.20 -1.99
N THR A 85 8.15 -18.26 -1.23
CA THR A 85 7.33 -18.60 -0.07
C THR A 85 7.42 -17.46 0.97
N PRO A 86 6.28 -16.98 1.50
CA PRO A 86 6.28 -15.97 2.55
C PRO A 86 7.09 -16.43 3.76
N ARG A 87 7.96 -15.55 4.25
CA ARG A 87 8.72 -15.77 5.48
C ARG A 87 7.98 -15.18 6.67
N HIS A 88 8.14 -15.79 7.84
CA HIS A 88 7.53 -15.32 9.08
C HIS A 88 8.12 -13.98 9.57
N ASP A 89 9.37 -13.70 9.24
CA ASP A 89 10.12 -12.50 9.63
C ASP A 89 10.20 -11.43 8.52
N GLY A 90 9.51 -11.64 7.40
CA GLY A 90 9.67 -10.82 6.20
C GLY A 90 9.28 -9.35 6.36
N GLY A 91 8.46 -9.03 7.38
CA GLY A 91 8.03 -7.67 7.70
C GLY A 91 8.64 -7.08 8.96
N ASP A 92 9.55 -7.77 9.65
CA ASP A 92 10.08 -7.34 10.96
C ASP A 92 10.85 -6.01 10.89
N ALA A 93 11.41 -5.69 9.71
CA ALA A 93 12.09 -4.41 9.46
C ALA A 93 11.15 -3.19 9.62
N LEU A 94 9.84 -3.38 9.60
CA LEU A 94 8.84 -2.32 9.78
C LEU A 94 8.52 -2.05 11.26
N MET A 95 8.83 -2.97 12.18
CA MET A 95 8.53 -2.76 13.60
C MET A 95 9.10 -1.44 14.13
N PRO A 96 10.38 -1.09 13.91
CA PRO A 96 10.92 0.18 14.40
C PRO A 96 10.24 1.41 13.78
N TRP A 97 9.72 1.30 12.56
CA TRP A 97 8.97 2.38 11.91
C TRP A 97 7.60 2.56 12.54
N TYR A 98 6.87 1.46 12.73
CA TYR A 98 5.54 1.48 13.33
C TYR A 98 5.59 1.92 14.79
N ASP A 99 6.55 1.41 15.57
CA ASP A 99 6.76 1.80 16.96
C ASP A 99 7.09 3.29 17.09
N ALA A 100 7.99 3.80 16.24
CA ALA A 100 8.40 5.21 16.27
C ALA A 100 7.26 6.18 15.92
N ALA A 101 6.32 5.74 15.09
CA ALA A 101 5.15 6.49 14.68
C ALA A 101 3.93 6.29 15.60
N GLY A 102 3.95 5.30 16.50
CA GLY A 102 2.78 4.86 17.24
C GLY A 102 1.68 4.25 16.34
N PHE A 103 2.07 3.68 15.20
CA PHE A 103 1.15 3.03 14.26
C PHE A 103 0.88 1.60 14.70
N ASP A 104 -0.38 1.24 14.91
CA ASP A 104 -0.81 -0.13 15.20
C ASP A 104 -1.48 -0.76 13.97
N PRO A 105 -0.78 -1.65 13.22
CA PRO A 105 -1.34 -2.33 12.06
C PRO A 105 -2.59 -3.16 12.39
N SER A 106 -2.75 -3.65 13.62
CA SER A 106 -3.88 -4.52 13.99
C SER A 106 -5.19 -3.74 14.10
N SER A 107 -5.11 -2.41 14.27
CA SER A 107 -6.27 -1.52 14.34
C SER A 107 -6.92 -1.23 12.98
N LEU A 108 -6.24 -1.56 11.87
CA LEU A 108 -6.74 -1.27 10.52
C LEU A 108 -7.99 -2.11 10.19
N PRO A 109 -9.08 -1.47 9.72
CA PRO A 109 -10.24 -2.19 9.21
C PRO A 109 -9.84 -3.08 8.02
N ALA A 110 -10.07 -4.38 8.16
CA ALA A 110 -9.77 -5.35 7.12
C ALA A 110 -10.81 -6.47 7.11
N ASP A 111 -10.97 -7.08 5.95
CA ASP A 111 -11.81 -8.27 5.78
C ASP A 111 -11.33 -9.39 6.72
N PRO A 112 -12.23 -10.24 7.25
CA PRO A 112 -11.86 -11.36 8.11
C PRO A 112 -10.76 -12.28 7.57
N PHE A 113 -10.62 -12.41 6.23
CA PHE A 113 -9.51 -13.15 5.63
C PHE A 113 -8.14 -12.52 5.90
N LEU A 114 -8.10 -11.21 6.15
CA LEU A 114 -6.90 -10.40 6.31
C LEU A 114 -6.79 -9.79 7.73
N SER A 115 -7.75 -9.98 8.62
CA SER A 115 -7.79 -9.38 9.96
C SER A 115 -7.10 -10.22 11.05
N GLY A 116 -6.42 -11.30 10.68
CA GLY A 116 -5.78 -12.21 11.64
C GLY A 116 -4.48 -11.65 12.23
N SER A 117 -4.12 -12.12 13.44
CA SER A 117 -2.85 -11.79 14.12
C SER A 117 -1.59 -12.16 13.31
N ASN A 118 -1.75 -12.99 12.29
CA ASN A 118 -0.67 -13.47 11.42
C ASN A 118 -0.60 -12.68 10.10
N ARG A 119 -1.35 -11.58 9.94
CA ARG A 119 -1.19 -10.71 8.77
C ARG A 119 0.26 -10.18 8.76
N PRO A 120 1.01 -10.36 7.66
CA PRO A 120 2.35 -9.82 7.55
C PRO A 120 2.37 -8.31 7.76
N LEU A 121 3.33 -7.81 8.54
CA LEU A 121 3.51 -6.37 8.80
C LEU A 121 3.75 -5.57 7.51
N ASP A 122 4.29 -6.24 6.49
CA ASP A 122 4.61 -5.72 5.17
C ASP A 122 3.56 -6.06 4.11
N HIS A 123 2.34 -6.39 4.55
CA HIS A 123 1.19 -6.46 3.64
C HIS A 123 1.01 -5.11 2.95
N VAL A 124 0.83 -5.10 1.62
CA VAL A 124 0.82 -3.87 0.80
C VAL A 124 -0.23 -2.87 1.30
N GLY A 125 -1.43 -3.33 1.63
CA GLY A 125 -2.47 -2.47 2.21
C GLY A 125 -2.08 -1.83 3.56
N VAL A 126 -1.25 -2.49 4.38
CA VAL A 126 -0.75 -1.94 5.65
C VAL A 126 0.31 -0.88 5.38
N LEU A 127 1.24 -1.15 4.46
CA LEU A 127 2.26 -0.19 4.04
C LEU A 127 1.65 1.10 3.49
N LEU A 128 0.55 1.00 2.73
CA LEU A 128 -0.16 2.17 2.21
C LEU A 128 -0.93 2.94 3.29
N ALA A 129 -1.47 2.25 4.30
CA ALA A 129 -2.06 2.93 5.46
C ALA A 129 -1.00 3.72 6.24
N PHE A 130 0.18 3.11 6.42
CA PHE A 130 1.30 3.78 7.08
C PHE A 130 1.81 4.96 6.25
N LEU A 131 1.98 4.79 4.93
CA LEU A 131 2.32 5.89 4.02
C LEU A 131 1.31 7.04 4.12
N SER A 132 0.01 6.73 4.14
CA SER A 132 -1.04 7.75 4.32
C SER A 132 -0.84 8.53 5.61
N MET A 133 -0.52 7.86 6.71
CA MET A 133 -0.27 8.51 8.00
C MET A 133 0.96 9.41 7.94
N LEU A 134 2.06 8.96 7.33
CA LEU A 134 3.27 9.78 7.15
C LEU A 134 2.99 11.02 6.31
N LEU A 135 2.27 10.85 5.18
CA LEU A 135 1.89 11.95 4.30
C LEU A 135 0.92 12.94 4.96
N ASP A 136 0.01 12.49 5.82
CA ASP A 136 -0.95 13.35 6.55
C ASP A 136 -0.33 14.06 7.76
N ALA A 137 0.82 13.60 8.25
CA ALA A 137 1.55 14.27 9.33
C ALA A 137 2.57 15.30 8.80
N ALA A 138 3.06 15.12 7.58
CA ALA A 138 4.18 15.87 7.02
C ALA A 138 3.86 17.36 6.77
N GLN A 139 4.78 18.22 7.20
CA GLN A 139 4.76 19.67 7.07
C GLN A 139 5.55 20.18 5.85
N ASP A 140 6.05 19.27 5.01
CA ASP A 140 6.86 19.55 3.81
C ASP A 140 8.20 20.25 4.07
N ASP A 141 8.80 19.95 5.22
CA ASP A 141 10.20 20.29 5.48
C ASP A 141 11.18 19.20 4.99
N GLU A 142 12.47 19.50 5.05
CA GLU A 142 13.52 18.59 4.59
C GLU A 142 13.56 17.29 5.39
N ALA A 143 13.26 17.32 6.69
CA ALA A 143 13.30 16.15 7.55
C ALA A 143 12.17 15.17 7.19
N ASP A 144 10.96 15.69 6.96
CA ASP A 144 9.82 14.89 6.52
C ASP A 144 10.06 14.26 5.14
N ARG A 145 10.59 15.04 4.19
CA ARG A 145 10.93 14.56 2.85
C ARG A 145 11.98 13.45 2.88
N ILE A 146 13.00 13.59 3.73
CA ILE A 146 14.03 12.56 3.92
C ILE A 146 13.41 11.31 4.55
N LEU A 147 12.63 11.46 5.63
CA LEU A 147 12.02 10.34 6.33
C LEU A 147 11.08 9.53 5.41
N ILE A 148 10.19 10.22 4.69
CA ILE A 148 9.28 9.58 3.74
C ILE A 148 10.08 9.00 2.57
N GLY A 149 11.07 9.72 2.05
CA GLY A 149 11.96 9.23 0.99
C GLY A 149 12.67 7.93 1.37
N GLU A 150 13.17 7.81 2.60
CA GLU A 150 13.75 6.56 3.14
C GLU A 150 12.70 5.44 3.17
N PHE A 151 11.49 5.71 3.69
CA PHE A 151 10.42 4.71 3.71
C PHE A 151 10.06 4.23 2.30
N LEU A 152 9.93 5.16 1.34
CA LEU A 152 9.63 4.84 -0.05
C LEU A 152 10.71 3.96 -0.69
N GLY A 153 11.98 4.32 -0.51
CA GLY A 153 13.09 3.57 -1.12
C GLY A 153 13.32 2.21 -0.49
N GLU A 154 13.13 2.09 0.83
CA GLU A 154 13.34 0.84 1.57
C GLU A 154 12.15 -0.12 1.47
N HIS A 155 10.91 0.38 1.62
CA HIS A 155 9.73 -0.45 1.85
C HIS A 155 8.70 -0.48 0.73
N LEU A 156 8.77 0.43 -0.26
CA LEU A 156 7.81 0.46 -1.39
C LEU A 156 8.47 0.19 -2.74
N GLN A 157 9.55 0.90 -3.05
CA GLN A 157 10.19 0.86 -4.37
C GLN A 157 10.61 -0.54 -4.86
N PRO A 158 11.05 -1.49 -4.00
CA PRO A 158 11.50 -2.80 -4.48
C PRO A 158 10.44 -3.63 -5.20
N TRP A 159 9.14 -3.33 -5.01
CA TRP A 159 8.04 -4.15 -5.51
C TRP A 159 6.88 -3.37 -6.13
N ALA A 160 6.76 -2.07 -5.85
CA ALA A 160 5.60 -1.25 -6.20
C ALA A 160 5.20 -1.35 -7.67
N ASP A 161 6.15 -1.16 -8.59
CA ASP A 161 5.87 -1.17 -10.03
C ASP A 161 5.49 -2.56 -10.52
N THR A 162 6.16 -3.60 -10.02
CA THR A 162 5.84 -5.00 -10.33
C THR A 162 4.41 -5.34 -9.91
N PHE A 163 4.01 -4.99 -8.68
CA PHE A 163 2.68 -5.31 -8.18
C PHE A 163 1.58 -4.56 -8.92
N ALA A 164 1.75 -3.25 -9.13
CA ALA A 164 0.81 -2.45 -9.91
C ALA A 164 0.66 -2.98 -11.34
N HIS A 165 1.77 -3.33 -11.99
CA HIS A 165 1.77 -3.91 -13.32
C HIS A 165 1.01 -5.24 -13.37
N LEU A 166 1.28 -6.17 -12.44
CA LEU A 166 0.62 -7.47 -12.40
C LEU A 166 -0.89 -7.37 -12.23
N LEU A 167 -1.35 -6.47 -11.36
CA LEU A 167 -2.77 -6.20 -11.19
C LEU A 167 -3.37 -5.59 -12.46
N SER A 168 -2.69 -4.61 -13.08
CA SER A 168 -3.16 -3.93 -14.30
C SER A 168 -3.32 -4.87 -15.50
N CYS A 169 -2.58 -5.99 -15.53
CA CYS A 169 -2.70 -7.01 -16.55
C CYS A 169 -3.78 -8.06 -16.27
N SER A 170 -4.53 -7.96 -15.16
CA SER A 170 -5.62 -8.88 -14.85
C SER A 170 -6.74 -8.79 -15.89
N ALA A 171 -7.36 -9.94 -16.16
CA ALA A 171 -8.59 -9.99 -16.97
C ALA A 171 -9.82 -9.46 -16.20
N SER A 172 -9.74 -9.33 -14.87
CA SER A 172 -10.78 -8.69 -14.07
C SER A 172 -10.73 -7.16 -14.24
N PRO A 173 -11.81 -6.51 -14.69
CA PRO A 173 -11.84 -5.05 -14.82
C PRO A 173 -11.59 -4.32 -13.50
N TYR A 174 -12.09 -4.85 -12.38
CA TYR A 174 -11.88 -4.28 -11.05
C TYR A 174 -10.41 -4.35 -10.64
N ILE A 175 -9.77 -5.51 -10.80
CA ILE A 175 -8.36 -5.71 -10.41
C ILE A 175 -7.42 -4.93 -11.32
N ALA A 176 -7.72 -4.88 -12.62
CA ALA A 176 -6.97 -4.07 -13.57
C ALA A 176 -7.00 -2.58 -13.19
N LEU A 177 -8.19 -2.06 -12.84
CA LEU A 177 -8.36 -0.68 -12.40
C LEU A 177 -7.59 -0.39 -11.09
N LEU A 178 -7.67 -1.30 -10.12
CA LEU A 178 -6.89 -1.20 -8.88
C LEU A 178 -5.39 -1.14 -9.17
N GLY A 179 -4.90 -1.96 -10.10
CA GLY A 179 -3.51 -1.94 -10.56
C GLY A 179 -3.09 -0.61 -11.18
N SER A 180 -3.92 -0.04 -12.06
CA SER A 180 -3.68 1.28 -12.66
C SER A 180 -3.65 2.39 -11.61
N MET A 181 -4.62 2.41 -10.69
CA MET A 181 -4.66 3.40 -9.60
C MET A 181 -3.42 3.32 -8.71
N LEU A 182 -2.94 2.11 -8.40
CA LEU A 182 -1.71 1.94 -7.62
C LEU A 182 -0.50 2.46 -8.40
N GLY A 183 -0.40 2.19 -9.69
CA GLY A 183 0.65 2.71 -10.56
C GLY A 183 0.69 4.24 -10.57
N ASP A 184 -0.48 4.88 -10.69
CA ASP A 184 -0.61 6.34 -10.67
C ASP A 184 -0.26 6.92 -9.29
N LEU A 185 -0.72 6.28 -8.22
CA LEU A 185 -0.37 6.66 -6.85
C LEU A 185 1.14 6.61 -6.63
N PHE A 186 1.78 5.48 -6.97
CA PHE A 186 3.22 5.32 -6.79
C PHE A 186 4.03 6.32 -7.62
N THR A 187 3.61 6.56 -8.86
CA THR A 187 4.24 7.57 -9.73
C THR A 187 4.10 8.97 -9.14
N THR A 188 2.91 9.35 -8.70
CA THR A 188 2.64 10.68 -8.13
C THR A 188 3.41 10.89 -6.82
N VAL A 189 3.43 9.89 -5.94
CA VAL A 189 4.18 9.95 -4.67
C VAL A 189 5.68 10.11 -4.93
N ARG A 190 6.26 9.37 -5.89
CA ARG A 190 7.69 9.50 -6.25
C ARG A 190 8.04 10.82 -6.91
N ALA A 191 7.09 11.42 -7.63
CA ALA A 191 7.26 12.75 -8.20
C ALA A 191 7.26 13.84 -7.12
N ALA A 192 6.47 13.64 -6.05
CA ALA A 192 6.39 14.56 -4.93
C ALA A 192 7.57 14.41 -3.95
N ILE A 193 7.96 13.16 -3.65
CA ILE A 193 9.01 12.83 -2.67
C ILE A 193 9.92 11.76 -3.29
N VAL A 194 11.18 12.13 -3.53
CA VAL A 194 12.16 11.25 -4.18
C VAL A 194 12.52 10.10 -3.24
N PRO A 195 12.36 8.82 -3.66
CA PRO A 195 12.81 7.68 -2.88
C PRO A 195 14.32 7.71 -2.63
N ILE A 196 14.73 7.39 -1.40
CA ILE A 196 16.11 7.33 -0.98
C ILE A 196 16.53 5.87 -0.84
N ALA A 197 17.53 5.46 -1.61
CA ALA A 197 18.05 4.11 -1.53
C ALA A 197 18.54 3.79 -0.11
N PRO A 198 18.28 2.59 0.43
CA PRO A 198 18.71 2.23 1.77
C PRO A 198 20.23 2.34 1.88
N ALA A 199 20.70 3.09 2.88
CA ALA A 199 22.14 3.22 3.13
C ALA A 199 22.71 1.87 3.60
N ALA A 200 23.93 1.54 3.16
CA ALA A 200 24.58 0.27 3.45
C ALA A 200 24.95 0.03 4.93
N ILE A 201 24.58 0.92 5.88
CA ILE A 201 25.06 0.87 7.27
C ILE A 201 23.99 1.33 8.28
N GLY A 202 23.63 0.42 9.19
CA GLY A 202 23.19 0.64 10.57
C GLY A 202 21.84 1.33 10.79
N ALA A 203 20.84 0.57 11.26
CA ALA A 203 19.55 1.09 11.69
C ALA A 203 19.72 2.15 12.79
N ARG A 204 19.71 3.43 12.41
CA ARG A 204 19.57 4.52 13.36
C ARG A 204 18.17 4.43 13.98
N PRO A 205 18.00 4.73 15.29
CA PRO A 205 16.67 4.85 15.88
C PRO A 205 15.82 5.82 15.05
N LYS A 206 14.69 5.34 14.54
CA LYS A 206 13.74 6.18 13.81
C LYS A 206 13.00 7.05 14.83
N VAL A 207 13.00 8.35 14.62
CA VAL A 207 12.15 9.29 15.37
C VAL A 207 11.20 9.89 14.35
N ILE A 208 9.92 9.57 14.47
CA ILE A 208 8.90 10.02 13.52
C ILE A 208 7.98 10.99 14.27
N PRO A 209 8.08 12.30 14.03
CA PRO A 209 7.36 13.30 14.81
C PRO A 209 5.89 13.38 14.36
N ILE A 210 5.10 12.35 14.65
CA ILE A 210 3.64 12.41 14.48
C ILE A 210 3.07 13.11 15.71
N GLN A 211 2.48 14.29 15.54
CA GLN A 211 1.70 14.87 16.63
C GLN A 211 0.50 13.95 16.87
N PRO A 212 0.28 13.42 18.09
CA PRO A 212 -0.93 12.68 18.38
C PRO A 212 -2.11 13.61 18.10
N GLY A 213 -2.94 13.24 17.12
CA GLY A 213 -4.15 13.98 16.82
C GLY A 213 -4.91 14.20 18.12
N ILE A 214 -5.17 15.45 18.47
CA ILE A 214 -6.00 15.80 19.61
C ILE A 214 -7.41 15.32 19.26
N GLY A 215 -7.70 14.08 19.63
CA GLY A 215 -9.04 13.54 19.64
C GLY A 215 -9.88 14.36 20.62
N SER A 216 -10.91 15.01 20.09
CA SER A 216 -12.07 15.50 20.85
C SER A 216 -13.30 15.30 19.98
#